data_AF-A0A1W1BIG4-F1
#
_entry.id   AF-A0A1W1BIG4-F1
#
_cell.length_a   1.000
_cell.length_b   1.000
_cell.length_c   1.000
_cell.angle_alpha   90.00
_cell.angle_beta   90.00
_cell.angle_gamma   90.00
#
_symmetry.space_group_name_H-M   'P 1'
#
loop_
_entity.id
_entity.type
_entity.pdbx_description
1 polymer ?
#
loop_
_entity_poly.entity_id
_entity_poly.type
_entity_poly.pdbx_seq_one_letter_code
_entity_poly.pdbx_strand_id
1 'polypeptide(L)'
;MRIFFIILIFNFSLFAFEGQLIKTVAKFFSKESITIISKKYGSEGVEALAVLQRKYGKNALVKFNTISQTYGKKGLGYLTKYGEIAVKNPTAFQMVDKYGSQGVYLLKQFPLRSTEYYKKYGDKFFTISNKYGNTRVIRYLDDAKKFHQDNKIIHFLDKYGDRGNAFLNNHWGKLLTSGFVLLNADDIIASTENLGQEAIGKTAEVGKESIKNIVNSQLGLFIGIALLLFIFFKYGYEKIFPSNEK
;
A
#
# COMPACT_ATOMS: atom_id res chain seq x y z
N MET A 1 13.31 -42.86 25.33
CA MET A 1 13.82 -41.90 26.35
C MET A 1 14.25 -40.54 25.79
N ARG A 2 14.96 -40.44 24.65
CA ARG A 2 15.47 -39.14 24.15
C ARG A 2 14.41 -38.08 23.83
N ILE A 3 13.25 -38.47 23.29
CA ILE A 3 12.15 -37.54 22.97
C ILE A 3 11.50 -36.96 24.23
N PHE A 4 11.36 -37.78 25.27
CA PHE A 4 10.76 -37.35 26.55
C PHE A 4 11.63 -36.32 27.26
N PHE A 5 12.95 -36.49 27.23
CA PHE A 5 13.91 -35.52 27.77
C PHE A 5 13.91 -34.19 27.01
N ILE A 6 13.79 -34.22 25.69
CA ILE A 6 13.71 -33.00 24.87
C ILE A 6 12.42 -32.22 25.17
N ILE A 7 11.27 -32.91 25.27
CA ILE A 7 10.00 -32.29 25.65
C ILE A 7 10.08 -31.68 27.06
N LEU A 8 10.72 -32.36 28.01
CA LEU A 8 10.83 -31.90 29.39
C LEU A 8 11.75 -30.68 29.53
N ILE A 9 12.87 -30.64 28.78
CA ILE A 9 13.76 -29.47 28.69
C ILE A 9 13.02 -28.29 28.04
N PHE A 10 12.26 -28.54 26.97
CA PHE A 10 11.52 -27.50 26.26
C PHE A 10 10.45 -26.85 27.18
N ASN A 11 9.71 -27.66 27.94
CA ASN A 11 8.75 -27.18 28.92
C ASN A 11 9.45 -26.39 30.05
N PHE A 12 10.56 -26.88 30.59
CA PHE A 12 11.31 -26.16 31.63
C PHE A 12 11.81 -24.79 31.16
N SER A 13 12.31 -24.70 29.93
CA SER A 13 12.76 -23.42 29.35
C SER A 13 11.63 -22.42 29.17
N LEU A 14 10.42 -22.88 28.80
CA LEU A 14 9.22 -22.05 28.68
C LEU A 14 8.80 -21.49 30.06
N PHE A 15 8.74 -22.32 31.10
CA PHE A 15 8.39 -21.87 32.46
C PHE A 15 9.44 -20.92 33.06
N ALA A 16 10.73 -21.15 32.80
CA ALA A 16 11.80 -20.27 33.26
C ALA A 16 11.72 -18.86 32.63
N PHE A 17 11.40 -18.80 31.33
CA PHE A 17 11.24 -17.53 30.61
C PHE A 17 10.03 -16.73 31.11
N GLU A 18 8.88 -17.40 31.29
CA GLU A 18 7.69 -16.77 31.86
C GLU A 18 7.94 -16.22 33.28
N GLY A 19 8.66 -16.98 34.11
CA GLY A 19 9.05 -16.55 35.45
C GLY A 19 9.94 -15.29 35.47
N GLN A 20 10.88 -15.16 34.52
CA GLN A 20 11.76 -13.99 34.42
C GLN A 20 11.02 -12.75 33.90
N LEU A 21 10.09 -12.94 32.96
CA LEU A 21 9.28 -11.86 32.42
C LEU A 21 8.33 -11.29 33.48
N ILE A 22 7.68 -12.16 34.26
CA ILE A 22 6.84 -11.75 35.41
C ILE A 22 7.67 -11.00 36.45
N LYS A 23 8.86 -11.49 36.81
CA LYS A 23 9.77 -10.79 37.76
C LYS A 23 10.13 -9.39 37.29
N THR A 24 10.32 -9.19 35.99
CA THR A 24 10.66 -7.89 35.41
C THR A 24 9.50 -6.91 35.51
N VAL A 25 8.31 -7.36 35.13
CA VAL A 25 7.08 -6.55 35.15
C VAL A 25 6.64 -6.25 36.59
N ALA A 26 6.84 -7.19 37.53
CA ALA A 26 6.50 -7.04 38.95
C ALA A 26 7.29 -5.95 39.69
N LYS A 27 8.42 -5.48 39.13
CA LYS A 27 9.12 -4.30 39.65
C LYS A 27 8.35 -2.99 39.45
N PHE A 28 7.42 -2.98 38.50
CA PHE A 28 6.73 -1.76 38.06
C PHE A 28 5.22 -1.79 38.27
N PHE A 29 4.62 -2.97 38.39
CA PHE A 29 3.18 -3.14 38.52
C PHE A 29 2.81 -4.09 39.65
N SER A 30 1.62 -3.89 40.23
CA SER A 30 1.13 -4.74 41.30
C SER A 30 0.93 -6.18 40.82
N LYS A 31 1.14 -7.14 41.74
CA LYS A 31 0.89 -8.56 41.49
C LYS A 31 -0.54 -8.81 41.01
N GLU A 32 -1.49 -8.06 41.55
CA GLU A 32 -2.90 -8.10 41.15
C GLU A 32 -3.09 -7.71 39.68
N SER A 33 -2.51 -6.58 39.24
CA SER A 33 -2.61 -6.13 37.85
C SER A 33 -2.03 -7.16 36.88
N ILE A 34 -0.86 -7.73 37.22
CA ILE A 34 -0.21 -8.77 36.42
C ILE A 34 -1.07 -10.03 36.36
N THR A 35 -1.68 -10.43 37.48
CA THR A 35 -2.57 -11.60 37.55
C THR A 35 -3.82 -11.41 36.70
N ILE A 36 -4.46 -10.24 36.78
CA ILE A 36 -5.63 -9.91 35.95
C ILE A 36 -5.28 -9.98 34.46
N ILE A 37 -4.15 -9.37 34.06
CA ILE A 37 -3.69 -9.37 32.68
C ILE A 37 -3.34 -10.77 32.20
N SER A 38 -2.60 -11.54 33.00
CA SER A 38 -2.24 -12.93 32.68
C SER A 38 -3.47 -13.81 32.53
N LYS A 39 -4.45 -13.69 33.44
CA LYS A 39 -5.70 -14.47 33.37
C LYS A 39 -6.53 -14.12 32.14
N LYS A 40 -6.59 -12.84 31.76
CA LYS A 40 -7.45 -12.36 30.66
C LYS A 40 -6.80 -12.52 29.28
N TYR A 41 -5.49 -12.30 29.18
CA TYR A 41 -4.79 -12.18 27.90
C TYR A 41 -3.63 -13.19 27.75
N GLY A 42 -3.31 -13.97 28.78
CA GLY A 42 -2.22 -14.93 28.77
C GLY A 42 -0.83 -14.26 28.81
N SER A 43 0.19 -15.03 28.41
CA SER A 43 1.58 -14.58 28.32
C SER A 43 1.75 -13.39 27.37
N GLU A 44 1.02 -13.36 26.25
CA GLU A 44 0.99 -12.24 25.29
C GLU A 44 0.60 -10.91 25.96
N GLY A 45 -0.33 -10.93 26.91
CA GLY A 45 -0.72 -9.74 27.66
C GLY A 45 0.39 -9.24 28.59
N VAL A 46 1.07 -10.14 29.28
CA VAL A 46 2.17 -9.78 30.18
C VAL A 46 3.37 -9.27 29.37
N GLU A 47 3.64 -9.87 28.22
CA GLU A 47 4.68 -9.42 27.29
C GLU A 47 4.35 -8.04 26.69
N ALA A 48 3.10 -7.82 26.26
CA ALA A 48 2.65 -6.52 25.78
C ALA A 48 2.81 -5.43 26.85
N LEU A 49 2.48 -5.74 28.11
CA LEU A 49 2.70 -4.82 29.22
C LEU A 49 4.20 -4.54 29.42
N ALA A 50 5.06 -5.55 29.30
CA ALA A 50 6.52 -5.37 29.39
C ALA A 50 7.06 -4.47 28.26
N VAL A 51 6.59 -4.66 27.03
CA VAL A 51 6.95 -3.81 25.88
C VAL A 51 6.56 -2.36 26.14
N LEU A 52 5.34 -2.12 26.61
CA LEU A 52 4.86 -0.77 26.91
C LEU A 52 5.58 -0.16 28.11
N GLN A 53 5.91 -0.95 29.13
CA GLN A 53 6.64 -0.49 30.31
C GLN A 53 7.99 0.11 29.95
N ARG A 54 8.74 -0.51 29.04
CA ARG A 54 10.07 -0.01 28.63
C ARG A 54 10.01 1.40 28.04
N LYS A 55 8.90 1.75 27.36
CA LYS A 55 8.74 3.04 26.68
C LYS A 55 7.96 4.07 27.48
N TYR A 56 6.93 3.63 28.21
CA TYR A 56 5.96 4.51 28.87
C TYR A 56 6.05 4.49 30.40
N GLY A 57 6.88 3.61 30.97
CA GLY A 57 7.04 3.48 32.42
C GLY A 57 5.71 3.27 33.13
N LYS A 58 5.38 4.18 34.05
CA LYS A 58 4.14 4.16 34.85
C LYS A 58 2.86 4.27 34.00
N ASN A 59 2.93 4.87 32.82
CA ASN A 59 1.79 5.06 31.92
C ASN A 59 1.51 3.83 31.03
N ALA A 60 2.31 2.77 31.16
CA ALA A 60 2.14 1.57 30.33
C ALA A 60 0.79 0.87 30.54
N LEU A 61 0.27 0.83 31.76
CA LEU A 61 -1.06 0.25 32.03
C LEU A 61 -2.17 1.02 31.31
N VAL A 62 -2.08 2.35 31.24
CA VAL A 62 -3.05 3.18 30.50
C VAL A 62 -3.00 2.82 29.02
N LYS A 63 -1.81 2.77 28.43
CA LYS A 63 -1.64 2.39 27.01
C LYS A 63 -2.08 0.95 26.74
N PHE A 64 -1.77 0.03 27.65
CA PHE A 64 -2.20 -1.36 27.58
C PHE A 64 -3.73 -1.45 27.54
N ASN A 65 -4.40 -0.76 28.46
CA ASN A 65 -5.85 -0.73 28.54
C ASN A 65 -6.45 -0.18 27.25
N THR A 66 -5.95 0.95 26.73
CA THR A 66 -6.41 1.51 25.45
C THR A 66 -6.29 0.49 24.32
N ILE A 67 -5.11 -0.12 24.13
CA ILE A 67 -4.88 -1.09 23.03
C ILE A 67 -5.78 -2.31 23.21
N SER A 68 -5.88 -2.85 24.43
CA SER A 68 -6.70 -4.03 24.71
C SER A 68 -8.20 -3.77 24.54
N GLN A 69 -8.68 -2.56 24.84
CA GLN A 69 -10.07 -2.15 24.63
C GLN A 69 -10.38 -1.96 23.14
N THR A 70 -9.46 -1.34 22.38
CA THR A 70 -9.68 -1.05 20.96
C THR A 70 -9.49 -2.28 20.06
N TYR A 71 -8.50 -3.13 20.35
CA TYR A 71 -8.04 -4.19 19.45
C TYR A 71 -8.01 -5.59 20.09
N GLY A 72 -8.38 -5.70 21.37
CA GLY A 72 -8.42 -6.97 22.08
C GLY A 72 -7.06 -7.66 22.22
N LYS A 73 -7.11 -8.97 22.47
CA LYS A 73 -5.91 -9.84 22.58
C LYS A 73 -5.05 -9.78 21.32
N LYS A 74 -5.67 -9.73 20.14
CA LYS A 74 -4.99 -9.67 18.85
C LYS A 74 -4.12 -8.42 18.71
N GLY A 75 -4.62 -7.26 19.15
CA GLY A 75 -3.82 -6.03 19.22
C GLY A 75 -2.61 -6.15 20.13
N LEU A 76 -2.76 -6.77 21.29
CA LEU A 76 -1.64 -7.02 22.21
C LEU A 76 -0.58 -7.94 21.56
N GLY A 77 -1.01 -9.00 20.87
CA GLY A 77 -0.10 -9.88 20.13
C GLY A 77 0.61 -9.18 18.95
N TYR A 78 -0.07 -8.26 18.25
CA TYR A 78 0.58 -7.47 17.20
C TYR A 78 1.54 -6.42 17.75
N LEU A 79 1.22 -5.83 18.90
CA LEU A 79 2.12 -4.93 19.61
C LEU A 79 3.42 -5.64 20.01
N THR A 80 3.37 -6.86 20.53
CA THR A 80 4.58 -7.62 20.89
C THR A 80 5.38 -8.02 19.66
N LYS A 81 4.71 -8.50 18.61
CA LYS A 81 5.38 -9.00 17.40
C LYS A 81 5.93 -7.89 16.49
N TYR A 82 5.19 -6.81 16.32
CA TYR A 82 5.48 -5.79 15.31
C TYR A 82 5.71 -4.39 15.89
N GLY A 83 5.49 -4.22 17.19
CA GLY A 83 5.57 -2.93 17.87
C GLY A 83 4.32 -2.08 17.68
N GLU A 84 4.36 -0.88 18.23
CA GLU A 84 3.20 0.04 18.26
C GLU A 84 2.71 0.46 16.87
N ILE A 85 3.55 0.34 15.84
CA ILE A 85 3.15 0.67 14.46
C ILE A 85 1.92 -0.14 14.02
N ALA A 86 1.78 -1.38 14.51
CA ALA A 86 0.67 -2.27 14.16
C ALA A 86 -0.65 -1.92 14.85
N VAL A 87 -0.61 -1.13 15.93
CA VAL A 87 -1.78 -0.73 16.72
C VAL A 87 -1.94 0.78 16.79
N LYS A 88 -1.24 1.51 15.92
CA LYS A 88 -1.18 2.98 15.92
C LYS A 88 -2.54 3.61 15.64
N ASN A 89 -3.32 3.01 14.74
CA ASN A 89 -4.69 3.41 14.41
C ASN A 89 -5.43 2.23 13.74
N PRO A 90 -6.76 2.31 13.58
CA PRO A 90 -7.55 1.21 13.03
C PRO A 90 -7.10 0.75 11.63
N THR A 91 -6.67 1.69 10.78
CA THR A 91 -6.20 1.39 9.43
C THR A 91 -4.88 0.61 9.46
N ALA A 92 -3.92 1.02 10.29
CA ALA A 92 -2.67 0.30 10.48
C ALA A 92 -2.93 -1.13 11.02
N PHE A 93 -3.85 -1.26 11.97
CA PHE A 93 -4.25 -2.56 12.49
C PHE A 93 -4.83 -3.46 11.39
N GLN A 94 -5.74 -2.95 10.57
CA GLN A 94 -6.31 -3.70 9.43
C GLN A 94 -5.24 -4.13 8.42
N MET A 95 -4.29 -3.25 8.11
CA MET A 95 -3.18 -3.58 7.20
C MET A 95 -2.30 -4.70 7.76
N VAL A 96 -1.97 -4.66 9.05
CA VAL A 96 -1.17 -5.71 9.69
C VAL A 96 -1.95 -7.01 9.84
N ASP A 97 -3.24 -6.92 10.12
CA ASP A 97 -4.11 -8.10 10.22
C ASP A 97 -4.16 -8.87 8.90
N LYS A 98 -4.40 -8.14 7.80
CA LYS A 98 -4.57 -8.76 6.49
C LYS A 98 -3.25 -9.15 5.81
N TYR A 99 -2.20 -8.34 5.97
CA TYR A 99 -0.96 -8.48 5.20
C TYR A 99 0.28 -8.79 6.05
N GLY A 100 0.14 -8.93 7.37
CA GLY A 100 1.21 -9.32 8.27
C GLY A 100 2.46 -8.46 8.12
N SER A 101 3.60 -9.11 7.93
CA SER A 101 4.91 -8.45 7.81
C SER A 101 5.01 -7.48 6.63
N GLN A 102 4.31 -7.72 5.52
CA GLN A 102 4.29 -6.80 4.38
C GLN A 102 3.50 -5.53 4.72
N GLY A 103 2.39 -5.66 5.45
CA GLY A 103 1.65 -4.53 6.04
C GLY A 103 2.55 -3.67 6.93
N VAL A 104 3.29 -4.33 7.82
CA VAL A 104 4.24 -3.67 8.73
C VAL A 104 5.37 -2.99 7.97
N TYR A 105 5.92 -3.63 6.94
CA TYR A 105 6.99 -3.08 6.12
C TYR A 105 6.55 -1.77 5.45
N LEU A 106 5.38 -1.78 4.83
CA LEU A 106 4.81 -0.59 4.19
C LEU A 106 4.57 0.53 5.22
N LEU A 107 3.98 0.20 6.38
CA LEU A 107 3.76 1.16 7.48
C LEU A 107 5.06 1.72 8.07
N LYS A 108 6.14 0.95 8.13
CA LYS A 108 7.45 1.44 8.61
C LYS A 108 8.07 2.43 7.64
N GLN A 109 7.95 2.17 6.34
CA GLN A 109 8.51 3.05 5.32
C GLN A 109 7.70 4.34 5.16
N PHE A 110 6.37 4.25 5.20
CA PHE A 110 5.49 5.39 4.95
C PHE A 110 4.32 5.48 5.95
N PRO A 111 4.57 5.72 7.25
CA PRO A 111 3.57 5.57 8.31
C PRO A 111 2.26 6.32 8.09
N LEU A 112 2.32 7.52 7.53
CA LEU A 112 1.12 8.34 7.24
C LEU A 112 0.51 7.94 5.90
N ARG A 113 1.29 7.95 4.82
CA ARG A 113 0.82 7.70 3.46
C ARG A 113 0.23 6.31 3.28
N SER A 114 0.83 5.29 3.89
CA SER A 114 0.31 3.92 3.83
C SER A 114 -1.09 3.83 4.41
N THR A 115 -1.32 4.43 5.58
CA THR A 115 -2.67 4.45 6.18
C THR A 115 -3.63 5.33 5.40
N GLU A 116 -3.17 6.46 4.87
CA GLU A 116 -3.97 7.37 4.07
C GLU A 116 -4.48 6.70 2.78
N TYR A 117 -3.58 6.15 1.98
CA TYR A 117 -3.94 5.52 0.71
C TYR A 117 -4.62 4.17 0.89
N TYR A 118 -4.27 3.39 1.93
CA TYR A 118 -5.03 2.19 2.24
C TYR A 118 -6.46 2.51 2.70
N LYS A 119 -6.66 3.57 3.47
CA LYS A 119 -8.02 4.02 3.84
C LYS A 119 -8.83 4.44 2.60
N LYS A 120 -8.18 5.04 1.60
CA LYS A 120 -8.84 5.53 0.38
C LYS A 120 -9.09 4.44 -0.66
N TYR A 121 -8.15 3.53 -0.87
CA TYR A 121 -8.15 2.57 -1.98
C TYR A 121 -8.13 1.10 -1.54
N GLY A 122 -8.02 0.82 -0.25
CA GLY A 122 -8.02 -0.51 0.33
C GLY A 122 -6.97 -1.43 -0.27
N ASP A 123 -7.40 -2.65 -0.57
CA ASP A 123 -6.56 -3.74 -1.08
C ASP A 123 -5.88 -3.41 -2.41
N LYS A 124 -6.51 -2.57 -3.25
CA LYS A 124 -5.92 -2.15 -4.53
C LYS A 124 -4.62 -1.41 -4.31
N PHE A 125 -4.60 -0.45 -3.38
CA PHE A 125 -3.37 0.26 -3.04
C PHE A 125 -2.29 -0.68 -2.52
N PHE A 126 -2.65 -1.61 -1.63
CA PHE A 126 -1.67 -2.55 -1.09
C PHE A 126 -1.08 -3.43 -2.19
N THR A 127 -1.93 -4.04 -3.01
CA THR A 127 -1.54 -4.96 -4.10
C THR A 127 -0.67 -4.25 -5.13
N ILE A 128 -1.09 -3.06 -5.58
CA ILE A 128 -0.36 -2.25 -6.57
C ILE A 128 0.99 -1.79 -6.02
N SER A 129 1.02 -1.30 -4.77
CA SER A 129 2.26 -0.86 -4.12
C SER A 129 3.25 -2.01 -3.94
N ASN A 130 2.76 -3.18 -3.49
CA ASN A 130 3.59 -4.35 -3.31
C ASN A 130 4.12 -4.90 -4.64
N LYS A 131 3.32 -4.87 -5.71
CA LYS A 131 3.74 -5.34 -7.04
C LYS A 131 4.70 -4.39 -7.74
N TYR A 132 4.40 -3.09 -7.75
CA TYR A 132 5.14 -2.10 -8.55
C TYR A 132 6.14 -1.25 -7.75
N GLY A 133 6.29 -1.55 -6.46
CA GLY A 133 7.24 -0.90 -5.56
C GLY A 133 6.60 0.23 -4.76
N ASN A 134 6.59 0.06 -3.43
CA ASN A 134 5.96 0.97 -2.48
C ASN A 134 6.37 2.43 -2.66
N THR A 135 7.68 2.70 -2.73
CA THR A 135 8.22 4.06 -2.91
C THR A 135 7.75 4.69 -4.22
N ARG A 136 7.74 3.91 -5.30
CA ARG A 136 7.36 4.39 -6.63
C ARG A 136 5.88 4.75 -6.66
N VAL A 137 5.02 3.84 -6.20
CA VAL A 137 3.57 4.04 -6.20
C VAL A 137 3.16 5.17 -5.27
N ILE A 138 3.74 5.26 -4.06
CA ILE A 138 3.45 6.39 -3.16
C ILE A 138 3.91 7.72 -3.76
N ARG A 139 5.08 7.77 -4.41
CA ARG A 139 5.49 8.98 -5.13
C ARG A 139 4.46 9.35 -6.19
N TYR A 140 3.97 8.37 -6.96
CA TYR A 140 2.97 8.63 -7.97
C TYR A 140 1.68 9.23 -7.40
N LEU A 141 1.20 8.66 -6.30
CA LEU A 141 0.01 9.15 -5.63
C LEU A 141 0.22 10.52 -5.02
N ASP A 142 1.33 10.76 -4.31
CA ASP A 142 1.64 12.05 -3.67
C ASP A 142 1.72 13.19 -4.67
N ASP A 143 2.36 12.95 -5.81
CA ASP A 143 2.48 13.92 -6.87
C ASP A 143 1.14 14.16 -7.60
N ALA A 144 0.42 13.09 -7.95
CA ALA A 144 -0.89 13.22 -8.60
C ALA A 144 -1.95 13.84 -7.68
N LYS A 145 -1.84 13.63 -6.36
CA LYS A 145 -2.73 14.20 -5.35
C LYS A 145 -2.68 15.72 -5.32
N LYS A 146 -1.52 16.34 -5.62
CA LYS A 146 -1.39 17.81 -5.73
C LYS A 146 -2.33 18.41 -6.78
N PHE A 147 -2.78 17.59 -7.74
CA PHE A 147 -3.72 17.94 -8.81
C PHE A 147 -5.08 17.25 -8.64
N HIS A 148 -5.33 16.62 -7.49
CA HIS A 148 -6.52 15.81 -7.21
C HIS A 148 -6.73 14.61 -8.16
N GLN A 149 -5.64 14.02 -8.67
CA GLN A 149 -5.65 12.93 -9.66
C GLN A 149 -5.10 11.60 -9.14
N ASP A 150 -4.91 11.45 -7.83
CA ASP A 150 -4.35 10.23 -7.22
C ASP A 150 -5.20 8.97 -7.45
N ASN A 151 -6.52 9.13 -7.56
CA ASN A 151 -7.44 8.03 -7.90
C ASN A 151 -7.16 7.43 -9.28
N LYS A 152 -6.72 8.25 -10.23
CA LYS A 152 -6.42 7.80 -11.60
C LYS A 152 -5.17 6.97 -11.67
N ILE A 153 -4.19 7.22 -10.81
CA ILE A 153 -2.98 6.39 -10.72
C ILE A 153 -3.34 4.96 -10.32
N ILE A 154 -4.16 4.81 -9.28
CA ILE A 154 -4.64 3.49 -8.84
C ILE A 154 -5.43 2.82 -9.97
N HIS A 155 -6.39 3.52 -10.57
CA HIS A 155 -7.20 2.96 -11.66
C HIS A 155 -6.35 2.55 -12.87
N PHE A 156 -5.39 3.38 -13.28
CA PHE A 156 -4.51 3.13 -14.40
C PHE A 156 -3.62 1.90 -14.17
N LEU A 157 -3.03 1.77 -12.98
CA LEU A 157 -2.19 0.63 -12.63
C LEU A 157 -3.00 -0.66 -12.43
N ASP A 158 -4.25 -0.56 -11.97
CA ASP A 158 -5.20 -1.67 -11.86
C ASP A 158 -5.62 -2.18 -13.25
N LYS A 159 -5.94 -1.26 -14.17
CA LYS A 159 -6.43 -1.57 -15.52
C LYS A 159 -5.33 -2.06 -16.47
N TYR A 160 -4.17 -1.39 -16.51
CA TYR A 160 -3.12 -1.68 -17.50
C TYR A 160 -1.95 -2.48 -16.95
N GLY A 161 -1.95 -2.77 -15.65
CA GLY A 161 -0.97 -3.63 -15.02
C GLY A 161 0.49 -3.21 -15.27
N ASP A 162 1.32 -4.17 -15.68
CA ASP A 162 2.74 -3.97 -15.92
C ASP A 162 3.04 -2.94 -17.02
N ARG A 163 2.19 -2.88 -18.07
CA ARG A 163 2.31 -1.87 -19.14
C ARG A 163 2.05 -0.47 -18.61
N GLY A 164 1.03 -0.32 -17.77
CA GLY A 164 0.75 0.94 -17.10
C GLY A 164 1.91 1.38 -16.20
N ASN A 165 2.45 0.46 -15.42
CA ASN A 165 3.61 0.76 -14.58
C ASN A 165 4.85 1.18 -15.40
N ALA A 166 5.14 0.50 -16.51
CA ALA A 166 6.24 0.87 -17.41
C ALA A 166 6.04 2.27 -18.01
N PHE A 167 4.83 2.58 -18.47
CA PHE A 167 4.47 3.91 -18.99
C PHE A 167 4.70 5.00 -17.94
N LEU A 168 4.15 4.83 -16.72
CA LEU A 168 4.36 5.79 -15.64
C LEU A 168 5.84 5.94 -15.30
N ASN A 169 6.61 4.85 -15.27
CA ASN A 169 8.04 4.90 -14.97
C ASN A 169 8.84 5.72 -16.00
N ASN A 170 8.52 5.58 -17.28
CA ASN A 170 9.24 6.25 -18.36
C ASN A 170 8.80 7.71 -18.58
N HIS A 171 7.58 8.06 -18.18
CA HIS A 171 6.97 9.36 -18.51
C HIS A 171 6.58 10.22 -17.30
N TRP A 172 6.86 9.78 -16.06
CA TRP A 172 6.44 10.50 -14.84
C TRP A 172 6.82 11.97 -14.83
N GLY A 173 8.09 12.29 -15.10
CA GLY A 173 8.58 13.68 -15.07
C GLY A 173 7.81 14.59 -16.04
N LYS A 174 7.45 14.07 -17.21
CA LYS A 174 6.67 14.81 -18.22
C LYS A 174 5.21 15.00 -17.78
N LEU A 175 4.61 13.95 -17.20
CA LEU A 175 3.25 13.99 -16.64
C LEU A 175 3.10 15.08 -15.56
N LEU A 176 4.14 15.28 -14.74
CA LEU A 176 4.19 16.33 -13.72
C LEU A 176 4.21 17.73 -14.35
N THR A 177 5.08 17.96 -15.33
CA THR A 177 5.20 19.27 -15.99
C THR A 177 3.95 19.66 -16.76
N SER A 178 3.20 18.68 -17.28
CA SER A 178 1.95 18.92 -18.01
C SER A 178 0.70 18.89 -17.12
N GLY A 179 0.85 18.87 -15.79
CA GLY A 179 -0.27 18.96 -14.84
C GLY A 179 -1.24 17.78 -14.84
N PHE A 180 -0.79 16.56 -15.18
CA PHE A 180 -1.63 15.34 -15.22
C PHE A 180 -2.89 15.39 -16.09
N VAL A 181 -3.00 16.37 -17.00
CA VAL A 181 -4.09 16.46 -17.99
C VAL A 181 -4.22 15.14 -18.78
N LEU A 182 -3.13 14.36 -18.88
CA LEU A 182 -3.01 13.07 -19.55
C LEU A 182 -3.70 11.86 -18.89
N LEU A 183 -4.01 11.92 -17.59
CA LEU A 183 -4.70 10.80 -16.93
C LEU A 183 -6.23 10.92 -17.02
N ASN A 184 -6.74 12.05 -17.50
CA ASN A 184 -8.18 12.37 -17.63
C ASN A 184 -8.90 11.63 -18.76
N ALA A 185 -8.29 10.56 -19.26
CA ALA A 185 -8.44 10.11 -20.61
C ALA A 185 -8.74 8.61 -20.64
N ASP A 186 -9.93 8.23 -21.09
CA ASP A 186 -10.07 7.02 -21.92
C ASP A 186 -9.08 7.07 -23.14
N ASP A 187 -8.45 8.22 -23.40
CA ASP A 187 -7.55 8.62 -24.49
C ASP A 187 -6.13 7.99 -24.51
N ILE A 188 -5.75 7.13 -23.56
CA ILE A 188 -4.62 6.19 -23.80
C ILE A 188 -5.12 4.92 -24.54
N ILE A 189 -6.39 4.53 -24.40
CA ILE A 189 -7.02 3.40 -25.13
C ILE A 189 -7.10 3.74 -26.62
N ALA A 190 -7.47 4.98 -26.98
CA ALA A 190 -7.50 5.45 -28.37
C ALA A 190 -6.10 5.69 -29.00
N SER A 191 -5.07 5.97 -28.19
CA SER A 191 -3.73 6.29 -28.69
C SER A 191 -2.91 5.05 -29.09
N THR A 192 -3.18 3.87 -28.53
CA THR A 192 -2.42 2.63 -28.83
C THR A 192 -3.14 1.64 -29.75
N GLU A 193 -4.47 1.72 -29.94
CA GLU A 193 -5.19 0.85 -30.88
C GLU A 193 -5.05 1.30 -32.37
N ASN A 194 -4.92 2.60 -32.66
CA ASN A 194 -4.70 3.12 -34.03
C ASN A 194 -3.24 3.02 -34.52
N LEU A 195 -2.25 3.08 -33.63
CA LEU A 195 -0.84 2.86 -34.00
C LEU A 195 -0.57 1.40 -34.43
N GLY A 196 -1.40 0.46 -33.98
CA GLY A 196 -1.35 -0.94 -34.38
C GLY A 196 -1.97 -1.24 -35.75
N GLN A 197 -2.97 -0.48 -36.22
CA GLN A 197 -3.62 -0.74 -37.52
C GLN A 197 -2.98 0.00 -38.72
N GLU A 198 -2.45 1.21 -38.52
CA GLU A 198 -1.80 1.98 -39.60
C GLU A 198 -0.45 1.39 -40.05
N ALA A 199 0.26 0.71 -39.13
CA ALA A 199 1.50 0.00 -39.44
C ALA A 199 1.29 -1.25 -40.34
N ILE A 200 0.04 -1.72 -40.47
CA ILE A 200 -0.31 -2.92 -41.24
C ILE A 200 -0.79 -2.54 -42.67
N GLY A 201 -1.13 -1.27 -42.93
CA GLY A 201 -1.80 -0.85 -44.16
C GLY A 201 -0.98 -0.11 -45.25
N LYS A 202 0.21 0.46 -44.95
CA LYS A 202 0.98 1.23 -45.94
C LYS A 202 2.46 0.80 -46.03
N THR A 203 2.73 -0.06 -47.01
CA THR A 203 4.00 -0.24 -47.77
C THR A 203 5.33 0.10 -47.05
N ALA A 204 5.78 -0.91 -46.31
CA ALA A 204 7.12 -1.44 -45.98
C ALA A 204 8.41 -0.58 -45.94
N GLU A 205 8.55 0.56 -46.62
CA GLU A 205 9.85 1.25 -46.75
C GLU A 205 9.83 2.71 -46.28
N VAL A 206 8.92 3.55 -46.78
CA VAL A 206 8.79 4.96 -46.32
C VAL A 206 8.26 5.04 -44.88
N GLY A 207 7.40 4.09 -44.49
CA GLY A 207 6.88 4.00 -43.11
C GLY A 207 7.94 3.66 -42.08
N LYS A 208 8.98 2.88 -42.43
CA LYS A 208 10.01 2.48 -41.46
C LYS A 208 10.88 3.66 -41.02
N GLU A 209 11.16 4.60 -41.91
CA GLU A 209 12.06 5.73 -41.63
C GLU A 209 11.34 6.87 -40.89
N SER A 210 10.08 7.15 -41.24
CA SER A 210 9.23 8.08 -40.47
C SER A 210 8.86 7.54 -39.09
N ILE A 211 8.59 6.24 -38.94
CA ILE A 211 8.36 5.61 -37.63
C ILE A 211 9.65 5.62 -36.79
N LYS A 212 10.82 5.38 -37.39
CA LYS A 212 12.11 5.49 -36.67
C LYS A 212 12.35 6.90 -36.14
N ASN A 213 11.93 7.93 -36.87
CA ASN A 213 12.06 9.34 -36.46
C ASN A 213 10.98 9.79 -35.47
N ILE A 214 9.76 9.25 -35.54
CA ILE A 214 8.66 9.53 -34.60
C ILE A 214 8.84 8.81 -33.27
N VAL A 215 9.28 7.55 -33.30
CA VAL A 215 9.60 6.75 -32.10
C VAL A 215 10.80 7.33 -31.35
N ASN A 216 11.69 8.04 -32.03
CA ASN A 216 12.88 8.65 -31.41
C ASN A 216 12.72 10.12 -30.99
N SER A 217 11.60 10.80 -31.26
CA SER A 217 11.46 12.23 -30.93
C SER A 217 10.37 12.51 -29.91
N GLN A 218 10.66 13.43 -29.00
CA GLN A 218 9.76 13.90 -27.95
C GLN A 218 8.45 14.50 -28.50
N LEU A 219 8.37 14.86 -29.79
CA LEU A 219 7.22 15.50 -30.43
C LEU A 219 6.12 14.52 -30.84
N GLY A 220 6.42 13.26 -31.17
CA GLY A 220 5.41 12.30 -31.65
C GLY A 220 4.34 11.98 -30.61
N LEU A 221 4.74 11.92 -29.33
CA LEU A 221 3.84 11.64 -28.22
C LEU A 221 2.96 12.87 -27.88
N PHE A 222 3.54 14.07 -27.89
CA PHE A 222 2.79 15.30 -27.57
C PHE A 222 1.84 15.72 -28.69
N ILE A 223 2.18 15.48 -29.96
CA ILE A 223 1.32 15.78 -31.12
C ILE A 223 0.10 14.84 -31.15
N GLY A 224 0.28 13.55 -30.85
CA GLY A 224 -0.85 12.61 -30.75
C GLY A 224 -1.84 12.98 -29.64
N ILE A 225 -1.33 13.47 -28.52
CA ILE A 225 -2.12 13.90 -27.36
C ILE A 225 -2.84 15.25 -27.63
N ALA A 226 -2.18 16.19 -28.30
CA ALA A 226 -2.75 17.51 -28.60
C ALA A 226 -3.89 17.45 -29.63
N LEU A 227 -3.81 16.53 -30.61
CA LEU A 227 -4.85 16.33 -31.62
C LEU A 227 -6.13 15.72 -31.04
N LEU A 228 -6.01 14.81 -30.07
CA LEU A 228 -7.15 14.21 -29.37
C LEU A 228 -7.93 15.24 -28.53
N LEU A 229 -7.23 16.14 -27.84
CA LEU A 229 -7.85 17.21 -27.06
C LEU A 229 -8.57 18.25 -27.95
N PHE A 230 -8.04 18.55 -29.15
CA PHE A 230 -8.66 19.51 -30.08
C PHE A 230 -9.99 19.00 -30.68
N ILE A 231 -10.13 17.69 -30.89
CA ILE A 231 -11.36 17.09 -31.45
C ILE A 231 -12.47 17.03 -30.39
N PHE A 232 -12.12 16.72 -29.14
CA PHE A 232 -13.06 16.64 -28.02
C PHE A 232 -13.73 18.00 -27.71
N PHE A 233 -12.95 19.09 -27.72
CA PHE A 233 -13.47 20.43 -27.46
C PHE A 233 -14.32 21.01 -28.59
N LYS A 234 -14.19 20.51 -29.83
CA LYS A 234 -14.84 21.10 -31.00
C LYS A 234 -16.18 20.45 -31.38
N TYR A 235 -16.44 19.19 -31.00
CA TYR A 235 -17.58 18.45 -31.58
C TYR A 235 -18.57 17.78 -30.60
N GLY A 236 -18.27 17.69 -29.30
CA GLY A 236 -19.23 17.25 -28.26
C GLY A 236 -19.58 15.76 -28.25
N TYR A 237 -19.82 15.22 -27.05
CA TYR A 237 -19.95 13.78 -26.74
C TYR A 237 -21.12 13.05 -27.45
N GLU A 238 -22.22 13.74 -27.77
CA GLU A 238 -23.47 13.12 -28.25
C GLU A 238 -23.43 12.64 -29.71
N LYS A 239 -22.50 13.12 -30.54
CA LYS A 239 -22.41 12.68 -31.95
C LYS A 239 -21.63 11.37 -32.16
N ILE A 240 -20.93 10.89 -31.13
CA ILE A 240 -19.97 9.79 -31.25
C ILE A 240 -20.56 8.45 -30.77
N PHE A 241 -21.62 8.45 -29.95
CA PHE A 241 -22.30 7.24 -29.50
C PHE A 241 -23.84 7.36 -29.59
N PRO A 242 -24.49 6.91 -30.69
CA PRO A 242 -25.93 6.73 -30.69
C PRO A 242 -26.28 5.45 -29.93
N SER A 243 -27.11 5.56 -28.88
CA SER A 243 -27.60 4.40 -28.13
C SER A 243 -28.53 3.58 -29.03
N ASN A 244 -28.14 2.35 -29.36
CA ASN A 244 -29.07 1.35 -29.88
C ASN A 244 -29.56 0.50 -28.72
N GLU A 245 -30.71 0.86 -28.17
CA GLU A 245 -31.68 -0.10 -27.66
C GLU A 245 -33.08 0.52 -27.78
N LYS A 246 -34.04 -0.35 -28.11
CA LYS A 246 -35.40 -0.10 -28.60
C LYS A 246 -36.26 0.78 -27.69
#